data_AF-A4RXW3-F1
#
_entry.id   AF-A4RXW3-F1
#
_cell.length_a   1.000
_cell.length_b   1.000
_cell.length_c   1.000
_cell.angle_alpha   90.00
_cell.angle_beta   90.00
_cell.angle_gamma   90.00
#
_symmetry.space_group_name_H-M   'P 1'
#
loop_
_entity.id
_entity.type
_entity.pdbx_description
1 polymer ?
#
loop_
_entity_poly.entity_id
_entity_poly.type
_entity_poly.pdbx_seq_one_letter_code
_entity_poly.pdbx_strand_id
1 'polypeptide(L)'
;MDAQRANAVLGLRPDASSDELVRAHKDMLEKYAEDEIKRGEVEAAYDVLLMKSFNRRTKGESVKNEVKYADVVPAVDKIKASLPPWAREAGKSLPAGPRFAAPSRETTTRAGALFGALALVTLLQGFAQPEGVENPTGLEIAAALGATVWFMNQKRVSIGRAAALAFGALVVGSVVGGAVQGWLRVDIVPFAGISSPSTIVSEFGILSLFIAAACLD
;
A
#
# COMPACT_ATOMS: atom_id res chain seq x y z
N MET A 1 -0.42 -27.28 30.30
CA MET A 1 -0.36 -26.22 31.31
C MET A 1 -1.22 -25.06 30.82
N ASP A 2 -2.19 -24.60 31.61
CA ASP A 2 -3.15 -23.57 31.18
C ASP A 2 -2.68 -22.15 31.52
N ALA A 3 -3.19 -21.14 30.81
CA ALA A 3 -2.73 -19.75 30.98
C ALA A 3 -2.96 -19.18 32.39
N GLN A 4 -4.03 -19.58 33.08
CA GLN A 4 -4.28 -19.17 34.47
C GLN A 4 -3.26 -19.79 35.43
N ARG A 5 -2.91 -21.06 35.22
CA ARG A 5 -1.90 -21.77 36.00
C ARG A 5 -0.49 -21.23 35.72
N ALA A 6 -0.20 -20.87 34.48
CA ALA A 6 1.06 -20.22 34.12
C ALA A 6 1.24 -18.86 34.79
N ASN A 7 0.18 -18.05 34.85
CA ASN A 7 0.20 -16.81 35.62
C ASN A 7 0.44 -17.05 37.11
N ALA A 8 -0.16 -18.08 37.69
CA ALA A 8 0.07 -18.42 39.10
C ALA A 8 1.52 -18.87 39.38
N VAL A 9 2.11 -19.66 38.49
CA VAL A 9 3.52 -20.12 38.60
C VAL A 9 4.51 -18.94 38.54
N LEU A 10 4.24 -17.95 37.69
CA LEU A 10 5.09 -16.76 37.56
C LEU A 10 4.69 -15.62 38.52
N GLY A 11 3.61 -15.77 39.31
CA GLY A 11 3.12 -14.74 40.23
C GLY A 11 2.55 -13.51 39.52
N LEU A 12 2.10 -13.66 38.28
CA LEU A 12 1.62 -12.57 37.43
C LEU A 12 0.10 -12.40 37.52
N ARG A 13 -0.36 -11.16 37.37
CA ARG A 13 -1.78 -10.88 37.16
C ARG A 13 -2.23 -11.29 35.75
N PRO A 14 -3.52 -11.58 35.52
CA PRO A 14 -4.03 -11.96 34.20
C PRO A 14 -3.80 -10.93 33.09
N ASP A 15 -3.64 -9.67 33.47
CA ASP A 15 -3.47 -8.48 32.63
C ASP A 15 -2.01 -7.96 32.60
N ALA A 16 -1.05 -8.72 33.14
CA ALA A 16 0.35 -8.31 33.21
C ALA A 16 0.95 -7.99 31.83
N SER A 17 1.85 -7.02 31.79
CA SER A 17 2.55 -6.58 30.59
C SER A 17 3.62 -7.59 30.14
N SER A 18 4.07 -7.48 28.88
CA SER A 18 5.17 -8.34 28.37
C SER A 18 6.47 -8.13 29.15
N ASP A 19 6.72 -6.93 29.63
CA ASP A 19 7.96 -6.58 30.31
C ASP A 19 7.97 -7.16 31.74
N GLU A 20 6.81 -7.17 32.40
CA GLU A 20 6.61 -7.87 33.67
C GLU A 20 6.75 -9.38 33.52
N LEU A 21 6.28 -9.96 32.40
CA LEU A 21 6.43 -11.39 32.10
C LEU A 21 7.91 -11.79 32.02
N VAL A 22 8.72 -11.04 31.27
CA VAL A 22 10.15 -11.31 31.11
C VAL A 22 10.90 -11.12 32.44
N ARG A 23 10.53 -10.09 33.22
CA ARG A 23 11.12 -9.85 34.54
C ARG A 23 10.81 -10.99 35.52
N ALA A 24 9.54 -11.39 35.62
CA ALA A 24 9.13 -12.46 36.51
C ALA A 24 9.75 -13.82 36.14
N HIS A 25 9.92 -14.09 34.84
CA HIS A 25 10.60 -15.30 34.38
C HIS A 25 12.07 -15.33 34.84
N LYS A 26 12.79 -14.22 34.67
CA LYS A 26 14.17 -14.09 35.13
C LYS A 26 14.26 -14.26 36.66
N ASP A 27 13.40 -13.58 37.42
CA ASP A 27 13.37 -13.66 38.88
C ASP A 27 13.07 -15.09 39.37
N MET A 28 12.17 -15.82 38.70
CA MET A 28 11.83 -17.20 39.07
C MET A 28 12.93 -18.19 38.67
N LEU A 29 13.61 -17.99 37.54
CA LEU A 29 14.77 -18.79 37.16
C LEU A 29 15.91 -18.64 38.18
N GLU A 30 16.15 -17.42 38.66
CA GLU A 30 17.14 -17.15 39.71
C GLU A 30 16.75 -17.80 41.04
N LYS A 31 15.46 -17.76 41.42
CA LYS A 31 14.95 -18.40 42.66
C LYS A 31 15.04 -19.92 42.65
N TYR A 32 14.89 -20.56 41.48
CA TYR A 32 14.90 -22.02 41.34
C TYR A 32 16.16 -22.54 40.65
N ALA A 33 17.28 -21.83 40.72
CA ALA A 33 18.54 -22.18 40.03
C ALA A 33 18.98 -23.65 40.28
N GLU A 34 18.76 -24.15 41.50
CA GLU A 34 19.17 -25.49 41.95
C GLU A 34 18.09 -26.59 41.76
N ASP A 35 16.84 -26.22 41.45
CA ASP A 35 15.71 -27.16 41.36
C ASP A 35 15.23 -27.31 39.90
N GLU A 36 15.79 -28.31 39.22
CA GLU A 36 15.58 -28.55 37.78
C GLU A 36 14.11 -28.79 37.41
N ILE A 37 13.33 -29.43 38.30
CA ILE A 37 11.92 -29.71 38.07
C ILE A 37 11.12 -28.40 38.08
N LYS A 38 11.40 -27.52 39.04
CA LYS A 38 10.72 -26.22 39.13
C LYS A 38 11.14 -25.25 38.03
N ARG A 39 12.40 -25.29 37.58
CA ARG A 39 12.82 -24.53 36.38
C ARG A 39 12.04 -24.94 35.15
N GLY A 40 11.86 -26.25 34.93
CA GLY A 40 11.05 -26.75 33.81
C GLY A 40 9.59 -26.27 33.86
N GLU A 41 9.00 -26.17 35.04
CA GLU A 41 7.64 -25.62 35.19
C GLU A 41 7.59 -24.11 34.92
N VAL A 42 8.62 -23.35 35.30
CA VAL A 42 8.76 -21.91 35.03
C VAL A 42 8.96 -21.63 33.54
N GLU A 43 9.75 -22.44 32.84
CA GLU A 43 9.95 -22.35 31.39
C GLU A 43 8.65 -22.71 30.65
N ALA A 44 7.99 -23.80 31.05
CA ALA A 44 6.69 -24.19 30.48
C ALA A 44 5.61 -23.11 30.72
N ALA A 45 5.62 -22.44 31.88
CA ALA A 45 4.74 -21.31 32.17
C ALA A 45 4.99 -20.14 31.21
N TYR A 46 6.27 -19.80 31.03
CA TYR A 46 6.69 -18.70 30.17
C TYR A 46 6.30 -18.96 28.71
N ASP A 47 6.52 -20.16 28.19
CA ASP A 47 6.15 -20.55 26.83
C ASP A 47 4.65 -20.44 26.58
N VAL A 48 3.81 -20.88 27.51
CA VAL A 48 2.34 -20.78 27.39
C VAL A 48 1.89 -19.32 27.31
N LEU A 49 2.44 -18.44 28.15
CA LEU A 49 2.09 -17.01 28.15
C LEU A 49 2.66 -16.27 26.93
N LEU A 50 3.86 -16.65 26.49
CA LEU A 50 4.47 -16.14 25.27
C LEU A 50 3.61 -16.52 24.06
N MET A 51 3.25 -17.79 23.91
CA MET A 51 2.37 -18.26 22.83
C MET A 51 0.99 -17.63 22.87
N LYS A 52 0.43 -17.38 24.06
CA LYS A 52 -0.82 -16.62 24.21
C LYS A 52 -0.68 -15.19 23.65
N SER A 53 0.45 -14.54 23.87
CA SER A 53 0.71 -13.19 23.33
C SER A 53 0.84 -13.19 21.81
N PHE A 54 1.51 -14.21 21.23
CA PHE A 54 1.61 -14.41 19.79
C PHE A 54 0.24 -14.65 19.16
N ASN A 55 -0.54 -15.58 19.71
CA ASN A 55 -1.89 -15.87 19.21
C ASN A 55 -2.82 -14.65 19.26
N ARG A 56 -2.65 -13.76 20.25
CA ARG A 56 -3.39 -12.50 20.34
C ARG A 56 -3.10 -11.57 19.16
N ARG A 57 -1.81 -11.46 18.78
CA ARG A 57 -1.36 -10.67 17.62
C ARG A 57 -1.84 -11.28 16.31
N THR A 58 -1.75 -12.60 16.16
CA THR A 58 -2.24 -13.31 14.96
C THR A 58 -3.76 -13.19 14.79
N LYS A 59 -4.52 -13.12 15.89
CA LYS A 59 -5.98 -12.91 15.89
C LYS A 59 -6.41 -11.44 15.70
N GLY A 60 -5.47 -10.50 15.60
CA GLY A 60 -5.75 -9.08 15.41
C GLY A 60 -6.25 -8.36 16.67
N GLU A 61 -6.15 -8.97 17.85
CA GLU A 61 -6.49 -8.34 19.12
C GLU A 61 -5.29 -7.46 19.54
N SER A 62 -5.33 -6.19 19.16
CA SER A 62 -4.25 -5.24 19.43
C SER A 62 -4.12 -4.96 20.93
N VAL A 63 -2.90 -5.11 21.46
CA VAL A 63 -2.51 -4.49 22.73
C VAL A 63 -2.74 -2.97 22.62
N LYS A 64 -3.11 -2.32 23.74
CA LYS A 64 -3.37 -0.87 23.83
C LYS A 64 -2.44 -0.09 22.89
N ASN A 65 -3.02 0.73 22.00
CA ASN A 65 -2.33 1.52 20.96
C ASN A 65 -1.36 2.59 21.51
N GLU A 66 -1.03 2.54 22.79
CA GLU A 66 -0.26 3.57 23.50
C GLU A 66 1.23 3.54 23.13
N VAL A 67 1.76 2.38 22.74
CA VAL A 67 3.12 2.23 22.19
C VAL A 67 3.03 1.63 20.78
N LYS A 68 2.60 2.45 19.83
CA LYS A 68 2.39 2.02 18.44
C LYS A 68 3.70 1.98 17.62
N TYR A 69 4.74 2.67 18.09
CA TYR A 69 6.04 2.76 17.42
C TYR A 69 7.13 2.91 18.48
N ALA A 70 8.30 2.28 18.26
CA ALA A 70 9.52 2.79 18.89
C ALA A 70 9.67 4.25 18.46
N ASP A 71 10.18 5.13 19.33
CA ASP A 71 10.45 6.56 19.08
C ASP A 71 11.52 6.80 17.98
N VAL A 72 11.39 6.11 16.86
CA VAL A 72 12.16 6.34 15.65
C VAL A 72 11.42 7.41 14.89
N VAL A 73 11.76 8.67 15.18
CA VAL A 73 11.31 9.81 14.39
C VAL A 73 11.58 9.49 12.91
N PRO A 74 10.55 9.30 12.08
CA PRO A 74 10.72 8.98 10.67
C PRO A 74 11.63 10.02 10.02
N ALA A 75 12.50 9.60 9.10
CA ALA A 75 13.36 10.54 8.37
C ALA A 75 12.57 11.68 7.71
N VAL A 76 11.32 11.40 7.32
CA VAL A 76 10.35 12.35 6.79
C VAL A 76 10.02 13.47 7.79
N ASP A 77 9.90 13.17 9.08
CA ASP A 77 9.61 14.17 10.11
C ASP A 77 10.82 15.05 10.42
N LYS A 78 12.04 14.52 10.30
CA LYS A 78 13.27 15.34 10.33
C LYS A 78 13.36 16.30 9.15
N ILE A 79 12.93 15.87 7.96
CA ILE A 79 12.87 16.72 6.76
C ILE A 79 11.75 17.76 6.88
N LYS A 80 10.60 17.40 7.47
CA LYS A 80 9.51 18.35 7.75
C LYS A 80 9.93 19.41 8.79
N ALA A 81 10.84 19.04 9.69
CA ALA A 81 11.46 19.92 10.67
C ALA A 81 12.54 20.87 10.08
N SER A 82 13.05 20.62 8.87
CA SER A 82 14.00 21.51 8.19
C SER A 82 13.35 22.47 7.16
N LEU A 83 12.04 22.32 6.89
CA LEU A 83 11.30 23.21 6.00
C LEU A 83 11.01 24.59 6.63
N PRO A 84 11.03 25.68 5.83
CA PRO A 84 10.68 27.02 6.29
C PRO A 84 9.20 27.12 6.74
N PRO A 85 8.86 28.06 7.64
CA PRO A 85 7.55 28.12 8.30
C PRO A 85 6.37 28.19 7.33
N TRP A 86 6.49 28.93 6.24
CA TRP A 86 5.46 29.03 5.19
C TRP A 86 5.18 27.68 4.49
N ALA A 87 6.21 26.85 4.29
CA ALA A 87 6.07 25.52 3.69
C ALA A 87 5.53 24.49 4.70
N ARG A 88 5.84 24.66 5.99
CA ARG A 88 5.29 23.83 7.06
C ARG A 88 3.80 24.09 7.29
N GLU A 89 3.35 25.34 7.22
CA GLU A 89 1.93 25.72 7.28
C GLU A 89 1.15 25.17 6.06
N ALA A 90 1.68 25.32 4.84
CA ALA A 90 1.05 24.77 3.63
C ALA A 90 0.95 23.23 3.68
N GLY A 91 1.97 22.56 4.22
CA GLY A 91 2.00 21.11 4.42
C GLY A 91 1.12 20.58 5.57
N LYS A 92 0.53 21.45 6.42
CA LYS A 92 -0.48 21.07 7.42
C LYS A 92 -1.89 21.02 6.82
N SER A 93 -2.18 21.87 5.83
CA SER A 93 -3.48 21.92 5.13
C SER A 93 -3.58 20.93 3.97
N LEU A 94 -2.45 20.45 3.46
CA LEU A 94 -2.42 19.45 2.40
C LEU A 94 -2.62 18.05 2.99
N PRO A 95 -3.55 17.23 2.46
CA PRO A 95 -3.57 15.80 2.79
C PRO A 95 -2.20 15.20 2.50
N ALA A 96 -1.80 14.19 3.30
CA ALA A 96 -0.52 13.51 3.16
C ALA A 96 -0.25 13.20 1.67
N GLY A 97 0.89 13.66 1.17
CA GLY A 97 1.25 13.55 -0.24
C GLY A 97 1.26 12.08 -0.71
N PRO A 98 1.17 11.85 -2.03
CA PRO A 98 1.16 10.51 -2.61
C PRO A 98 2.34 9.70 -2.09
N ARG A 99 2.08 8.53 -1.50
CA ARG A 99 3.17 7.64 -1.08
C ARG A 99 3.49 6.71 -2.23
N PHE A 100 4.76 6.71 -2.61
CA PHE A 100 5.29 5.78 -3.58
C PHE A 100 5.74 4.53 -2.83
N ALA A 101 5.03 3.43 -3.03
CA ALA A 101 5.41 2.12 -2.52
C ALA A 101 5.97 1.26 -3.66
N ALA A 102 6.98 0.45 -3.35
CA ALA A 102 7.45 -0.56 -4.28
C ALA A 102 6.31 -1.56 -4.54
N PRO A 103 5.89 -1.76 -5.79
CA PRO A 103 4.71 -2.55 -6.08
C PRO A 103 4.97 -4.03 -5.77
N SER A 104 4.02 -4.69 -5.13
CA SER A 104 4.10 -6.14 -4.93
C SER A 104 4.09 -6.85 -6.28
N ARG A 105 4.87 -7.93 -6.42
CA ARG A 105 4.92 -8.71 -7.68
C ARG A 105 3.53 -9.21 -8.09
N GLU A 106 2.71 -9.61 -7.13
CA GLU A 106 1.35 -10.12 -7.38
C GLU A 106 0.39 -9.02 -7.84
N THR A 107 0.47 -7.81 -7.27
CA THR A 107 -0.36 -6.69 -7.70
C THR A 107 0.08 -6.16 -9.06
N THR A 108 1.39 -6.15 -9.33
CA THR A 108 1.95 -5.74 -10.62
C THR A 108 1.53 -6.67 -11.74
N THR A 109 1.55 -7.99 -11.52
CA THR A 109 1.16 -8.96 -12.54
C THR A 109 -0.34 -8.89 -12.83
N ARG A 110 -1.19 -8.80 -11.79
CA ARG A 110 -2.64 -8.67 -11.97
C ARG A 110 -3.05 -7.35 -12.62
N ALA A 111 -2.52 -6.23 -12.13
CA ALA A 111 -2.76 -4.93 -12.74
C ALA A 111 -2.20 -4.91 -14.16
N GLY A 112 -0.97 -5.37 -14.37
CA GLY A 112 -0.33 -5.41 -15.68
C GLY A 112 -1.12 -6.23 -16.70
N ALA A 113 -1.69 -7.37 -16.28
CA ALA A 113 -2.56 -8.17 -17.14
C ALA A 113 -3.85 -7.41 -17.52
N LEU A 114 -4.51 -6.77 -16.56
CA LEU A 114 -5.76 -6.04 -16.80
C LEU A 114 -5.54 -4.80 -17.67
N PHE A 115 -4.59 -3.94 -17.31
CA PHE A 115 -4.29 -2.72 -18.04
C PHE A 115 -3.63 -3.03 -19.40
N GLY A 116 -2.82 -4.09 -19.49
CA GLY A 116 -2.27 -4.58 -20.75
C GLY A 116 -3.35 -5.10 -21.70
N ALA A 117 -4.37 -5.79 -21.18
CA ALA A 117 -5.52 -6.22 -21.99
C ALA A 117 -6.34 -5.02 -22.49
N LEU A 118 -6.58 -4.02 -21.64
CA LEU A 118 -7.28 -2.79 -22.03
C LEU A 118 -6.49 -2.03 -23.12
N ALA A 119 -5.17 -1.87 -22.94
CA ALA A 119 -4.28 -1.25 -23.93
C ALA A 119 -4.28 -2.01 -25.27
N LEU A 120 -4.27 -3.34 -25.25
CA LEU A 120 -4.35 -4.12 -26.49
C LEU A 120 -5.69 -3.93 -27.20
N VAL A 121 -6.80 -3.88 -26.46
CA VAL A 121 -8.12 -3.63 -27.04
C VAL A 121 -8.20 -2.23 -27.66
N THR A 122 -7.70 -1.19 -26.98
CA THR A 122 -7.66 0.18 -27.52
C THR A 122 -6.78 0.30 -28.74
N LEU A 123 -5.61 -0.36 -28.76
CA LEU A 123 -4.75 -0.42 -29.95
C LEU A 123 -5.43 -1.12 -31.12
N LEU A 124 -6.02 -2.29 -30.91
CA LEU A 124 -6.71 -3.04 -31.98
C LEU A 124 -7.86 -2.25 -32.58
N GLN A 125 -8.63 -1.55 -31.73
CA GLN A 125 -9.68 -0.64 -32.20
C GLN A 125 -9.09 0.50 -33.03
N GLY A 126 -7.97 1.10 -32.60
CA GLY A 126 -7.26 2.15 -33.33
C GLY A 126 -6.73 1.71 -34.70
N PHE A 127 -6.27 0.46 -34.82
CA PHE A 127 -5.83 -0.13 -36.09
C PHE A 127 -6.98 -0.52 -37.02
N ALA A 128 -8.11 -0.94 -36.46
CA ALA A 128 -9.25 -1.40 -37.23
C ALA A 128 -10.15 -0.26 -37.76
N GLN A 129 -9.90 0.99 -37.36
CA GLN A 129 -10.71 2.12 -37.80
C GLN A 129 -10.33 2.62 -39.20
N PRO A 130 -11.33 2.91 -40.06
CA PRO A 130 -11.09 3.65 -41.29
C PRO A 130 -10.64 5.08 -40.97
N GLU A 131 -9.75 5.63 -41.82
CA GLU A 131 -9.21 6.97 -41.64
C GLU A 131 -10.32 8.02 -41.51
N GLY A 132 -10.26 8.85 -40.46
CA GLY A 132 -11.22 9.92 -40.20
C GLY A 132 -12.43 9.56 -39.33
N VAL A 133 -12.57 8.32 -38.86
CA VAL A 133 -13.60 7.92 -37.90
C VAL A 133 -12.98 7.79 -36.50
N GLU A 134 -13.29 8.73 -35.62
CA GLU A 134 -12.92 8.65 -34.19
C GLU A 134 -13.93 7.77 -33.44
N ASN A 135 -13.46 6.66 -32.87
CA ASN A 135 -14.22 5.95 -31.86
C ASN A 135 -14.00 6.58 -30.48
N PRO A 136 -15.04 6.68 -29.65
CA PRO A 136 -14.90 7.14 -28.29
C PRO A 136 -14.23 6.03 -27.44
N THR A 137 -12.91 6.11 -27.24
CA THR A 137 -12.15 5.29 -26.26
C THR A 137 -12.51 5.58 -24.79
N GLY A 138 -13.62 6.29 -24.56
CA GLY A 138 -14.08 6.71 -23.25
C GLY A 138 -14.51 5.54 -22.36
N LEU A 139 -15.00 4.44 -22.95
CA LEU A 139 -15.37 3.25 -22.19
C LEU A 139 -14.14 2.59 -21.56
N GLU A 140 -13.07 2.42 -22.35
CA GLU A 140 -11.82 1.79 -21.90
C GLU A 140 -11.13 2.64 -20.84
N ILE A 141 -11.11 3.97 -21.03
CA ILE A 141 -10.58 4.91 -20.01
C ILE A 141 -11.42 4.86 -18.74
N ALA A 142 -12.74 4.82 -18.83
CA ALA A 142 -13.62 4.72 -17.66
C ALA A 142 -13.40 3.39 -16.92
N ALA A 143 -13.25 2.28 -17.65
CA ALA A 143 -12.92 0.98 -17.08
C ALA A 143 -11.54 0.98 -16.41
N ALA A 144 -10.52 1.57 -17.06
CA ALA A 144 -9.18 1.73 -16.51
C ALA A 144 -9.17 2.59 -15.24
N LEU A 145 -9.95 3.68 -15.21
CA LEU A 145 -10.07 4.56 -14.04
C LEU A 145 -10.78 3.83 -12.88
N GLY A 146 -11.87 3.12 -13.17
CA GLY A 146 -12.56 2.27 -12.18
C GLY A 146 -11.65 1.17 -11.63
N ALA A 147 -10.88 0.50 -12.49
CA ALA A 147 -9.90 -0.50 -12.09
C ALA A 147 -8.80 0.09 -11.20
N THR A 148 -8.30 1.28 -11.53
CA THR A 148 -7.29 2.00 -10.74
C THR A 148 -7.79 2.28 -9.33
N VAL A 149 -9.00 2.83 -9.22
CA VAL A 149 -9.64 3.11 -7.92
C VAL A 149 -9.86 1.82 -7.12
N TRP A 150 -10.28 0.74 -7.79
CA TRP A 150 -10.47 -0.56 -7.15
C TRP A 150 -9.17 -1.15 -6.60
N PHE A 151 -8.08 -1.13 -7.38
CA PHE A 151 -6.77 -1.60 -6.93
C PHE A 151 -6.25 -0.77 -5.76
N MET A 152 -6.38 0.55 -5.81
CA MET A 152 -6.00 1.42 -4.68
C MET A 152 -6.84 1.14 -3.43
N ASN A 153 -8.14 0.86 -3.58
CA ASN A 153 -9.00 0.51 -2.45
C ASN A 153 -8.57 -0.81 -1.78
N GLN A 154 -8.07 -1.80 -2.56
CA GLN A 154 -7.49 -3.02 -1.99
C GLN A 154 -6.27 -2.74 -1.10
N LYS A 155 -5.51 -1.68 -1.40
CA LYS A 155 -4.35 -1.25 -0.64
C LYS A 155 -4.69 -0.34 0.56
N ARG A 156 -5.96 -0.26 0.96
CA ARG A 156 -6.45 0.57 2.08
C ARG A 156 -6.40 2.09 1.82
N VAL A 157 -6.30 2.52 0.56
CA VAL A 157 -6.48 3.94 0.20
C VAL A 157 -7.96 4.30 0.29
N SER A 158 -8.30 5.45 0.91
CA SER A 158 -9.70 5.88 0.95
C SER A 158 -10.22 6.19 -0.47
N ILE A 159 -11.46 5.81 -0.76
CA ILE A 159 -12.07 5.94 -2.10
C ILE A 159 -11.93 7.35 -2.68
N GLY A 160 -12.14 8.40 -1.87
CA GLY A 160 -12.00 9.79 -2.32
C GLY A 160 -10.56 10.17 -2.68
N ARG A 161 -9.57 9.64 -1.95
CA ARG A 161 -8.15 9.84 -2.27
C ARG A 161 -7.75 9.03 -3.50
N ALA A 162 -8.18 7.78 -3.58
CA ALA A 162 -7.94 6.91 -4.74
C ALA A 162 -8.50 7.54 -6.02
N ALA A 163 -9.72 8.08 -5.98
CA ALA A 163 -10.31 8.80 -7.10
C ALA A 163 -9.48 10.05 -7.45
N ALA A 164 -9.12 10.88 -6.48
CA ALA A 164 -8.33 12.09 -6.74
C ALA A 164 -6.94 11.77 -7.35
N LEU A 165 -6.27 10.72 -6.86
CA LEU A 165 -5.00 10.27 -7.41
C LEU A 165 -5.15 9.68 -8.80
N ALA A 166 -6.19 8.88 -9.06
CA ALA A 166 -6.48 8.34 -10.38
C ALA A 166 -6.79 9.45 -11.40
N PHE A 167 -7.59 10.44 -11.02
CA PHE A 167 -7.83 11.62 -11.86
C PHE A 167 -6.56 12.42 -12.10
N GLY A 168 -5.73 12.63 -11.07
CA GLY A 168 -4.45 13.31 -11.21
C GLY A 168 -3.50 12.57 -12.17
N ALA A 169 -3.41 11.25 -12.04
CA ALA A 169 -2.62 10.41 -12.94
C ALA A 169 -3.14 10.49 -14.37
N LEU A 170 -4.46 10.41 -14.58
CA LEU A 170 -5.08 10.52 -15.90
C LEU A 170 -4.77 11.88 -16.55
N VAL A 171 -4.87 12.99 -15.82
CA VAL A 171 -4.53 14.32 -16.35
C VAL A 171 -3.08 14.37 -16.79
N VAL A 172 -2.16 13.84 -15.97
CA VAL A 172 -0.73 13.77 -16.32
C VAL A 172 -0.52 12.91 -17.57
N GLY A 173 -1.14 11.73 -17.63
CA GLY A 173 -1.07 10.83 -18.78
C GLY A 173 -1.60 11.47 -20.06
N SER A 174 -2.75 12.14 -20.00
CA SER A 174 -3.35 12.82 -21.16
C SER A 174 -2.51 13.99 -21.65
N VAL A 175 -1.92 14.79 -20.76
CA VAL A 175 -1.03 15.91 -21.15
C VAL A 175 0.23 15.37 -21.84
N VAL A 176 0.82 14.31 -21.30
CA VAL A 176 1.99 13.66 -21.92
C VAL A 176 1.61 13.06 -23.27
N GLY A 177 0.49 12.34 -23.36
CA GLY A 177 0.00 11.77 -24.61
C GLY A 177 -0.29 12.82 -25.67
N GLY A 178 -0.89 13.95 -25.28
CA GLY A 178 -1.14 15.09 -26.18
C GLY A 178 0.14 15.77 -26.65
N ALA A 179 1.15 15.91 -25.78
CA ALA A 179 2.46 16.44 -26.16
C ALA A 179 3.18 15.50 -27.13
N VAL A 180 3.14 14.19 -26.89
CA VAL A 180 3.72 13.17 -27.78
C VAL A 180 3.02 13.18 -29.14
N GLN A 181 1.69 13.25 -29.17
CA GLN A 181 0.89 13.39 -30.40
C GLN A 181 1.30 14.65 -31.18
N GLY A 182 1.40 15.80 -30.50
CA GLY A 182 1.80 17.07 -31.10
C GLY A 182 3.22 17.05 -31.65
N TRP A 183 4.13 16.30 -31.01
CA TRP A 183 5.50 16.13 -31.46
C TRP A 183 5.62 15.18 -32.66
N LEU A 184 4.91 14.04 -32.63
CA LEU A 184 4.91 13.07 -33.74
C LEU A 184 4.16 13.56 -34.98
N ARG A 185 3.34 14.63 -34.88
CA ARG A 185 2.44 15.09 -35.96
C ARG A 185 1.68 13.91 -36.59
N VAL A 186 1.05 13.10 -35.75
CA VAL A 186 0.31 11.89 -36.17
C VAL A 186 -0.83 12.21 -37.14
N ASP A 187 -1.27 13.47 -37.14
CA ASP A 187 -2.26 14.03 -38.07
C ASP A 187 -1.76 14.14 -39.54
N ILE A 188 -0.44 14.04 -39.76
CA ILE A 188 0.21 14.20 -41.09
C ILE A 188 0.90 12.92 -41.56
N VAL A 189 1.49 12.13 -40.64
CA VAL A 189 2.10 10.84 -40.98
C VAL A 189 1.59 9.79 -39.99
N PRO A 190 0.81 8.78 -40.45
CA PRO A 190 0.33 7.72 -39.58
C PRO A 190 1.54 6.97 -39.01
N PHE A 191 1.76 7.11 -37.70
CA PHE A 191 2.85 6.41 -37.03
C PHE A 191 2.42 4.98 -36.77
N ALA A 192 3.14 4.02 -37.34
CA ALA A 192 2.91 2.58 -37.19
C ALA A 192 1.53 2.05 -37.62
N GLY A 193 0.70 2.84 -38.33
CA GLY A 193 -0.65 2.45 -38.77
C GLY A 193 -1.80 2.93 -37.88
N ILE A 194 -1.53 3.78 -36.89
CA ILE A 194 -2.55 4.41 -36.05
C ILE A 194 -2.84 5.80 -36.61
N SER A 195 -4.02 5.97 -37.23
CA SER A 195 -4.47 7.25 -37.81
C SER A 195 -5.30 8.09 -36.83
N SER A 196 -5.55 7.58 -35.63
CA SER A 196 -6.44 8.20 -34.64
C SER A 196 -5.63 8.86 -33.51
N PRO A 197 -5.62 10.20 -33.41
CA PRO A 197 -4.88 10.90 -32.37
C PRO A 197 -5.37 10.55 -30.95
N SER A 198 -6.67 10.32 -30.81
CA SER A 198 -7.33 9.92 -29.55
C SER A 198 -6.82 8.59 -28.98
N THR A 199 -6.42 7.64 -29.83
CA THR A 199 -5.87 6.35 -29.39
C THR A 199 -4.56 6.56 -28.65
N ILE A 200 -3.66 7.40 -29.16
CA ILE A 200 -2.36 7.66 -28.54
C ILE A 200 -2.53 8.30 -27.16
N VAL A 201 -3.39 9.31 -27.05
CA VAL A 201 -3.69 9.96 -25.77
C VAL A 201 -4.27 8.94 -24.77
N SER A 202 -5.15 8.05 -25.23
CA SER A 202 -5.75 7.00 -24.40
C SER A 202 -4.72 5.97 -23.90
N GLU A 203 -3.73 5.59 -24.72
CA GLU A 203 -2.64 4.69 -24.30
C GLU A 203 -1.81 5.28 -23.17
N PHE A 204 -1.40 6.55 -23.31
CA PHE A 204 -0.66 7.25 -22.26
C PHE A 204 -1.52 7.44 -21.00
N GLY A 205 -2.84 7.63 -21.17
CA GLY A 205 -3.81 7.62 -20.08
C GLY A 205 -3.84 6.28 -19.33
N ILE A 206 -4.03 5.17 -20.04
CA ILE A 206 -4.06 3.80 -19.48
C ILE A 206 -2.74 3.47 -18.78
N LEU A 207 -1.61 3.84 -19.38
CA LEU A 207 -0.28 3.62 -18.80
C LEU A 207 -0.07 4.43 -17.52
N SER A 208 -0.51 5.69 -17.49
CA SER A 208 -0.45 6.52 -16.28
C SER A 208 -1.32 5.95 -15.15
N LEU A 209 -2.50 5.42 -15.48
CA LEU A 209 -3.42 4.77 -14.55
C LEU A 209 -2.85 3.44 -14.02
N PHE A 210 -2.16 2.67 -14.86
CA PHE A 210 -1.42 1.48 -14.44
C PHE A 210 -0.31 1.82 -13.43
N ILE A 211 0.51 2.83 -13.73
CA ILE A 211 1.56 3.28 -12.80
C ILE A 211 0.94 3.74 -11.48
N ALA A 212 -0.17 4.47 -11.55
CA ALA A 212 -0.89 4.91 -10.36
C ALA A 212 -1.40 3.70 -9.54
N ALA A 213 -2.05 2.73 -10.18
CA ALA A 213 -2.54 1.53 -9.52
C ALA A 213 -1.39 0.69 -8.90
N ALA A 214 -0.24 0.62 -9.57
CA ALA A 214 0.91 -0.15 -9.12
C ALA A 214 1.65 0.54 -7.98
N CYS A 215 2.01 1.82 -8.14
CA CYS A 215 3.00 2.50 -7.30
C CYS A 215 2.43 3.43 -6.23
N LEU A 216 1.17 3.85 -6.33
CA LEU A 216 0.56 4.78 -5.36
C LEU A 216 -0.23 4.02 -4.29
N ASP A 217 -0.04 4.46 -3.04
CA ASP A 217 -0.72 4.07 -1.80
C ASP A 217 -1.10 5.32 -0.97
#